data_AF-A0A059WD49-F1
#
_entry.id   AF-A0A059WD49-F1
#
_cell.length_a   1.000
_cell.length_b   1.000
_cell.length_c   1.000
_cell.angle_alpha   90.00
_cell.angle_beta   90.00
_cell.angle_gamma   90.00
#
_symmetry.space_group_name_H-M   'P 1'
#
loop_
_entity.id
_entity.type
_entity.pdbx_description
1 polymer ?
#
loop_
_entity_poly.entity_id
_entity_poly.type
_entity_poly.pdbx_seq_one_letter_code
_entity_poly.pdbx_strand_id
1 'polypeptide(L)' 'MKEELNLNIEIQDVSLDQMFEQYEQKFKALADKIRLQIMNLLTQNGSMCVCDLSPFMNMAQSKLSLKDPVRY' A
#
# COMPACT_ATOMS: atom_id res chain seq x y z
N MET A 1 -21.83 12.40 -51.70
CA MET A 1 -21.22 11.20 -51.11
C MET A 1 -20.71 11.61 -49.74
N LYS A 2 -21.37 11.19 -48.66
CA LYS A 2 -20.96 11.50 -47.28
C LYS A 2 -20.12 10.31 -46.81
N GLU A 3 -18.83 10.53 -46.59
CA GLU A 3 -17.98 9.55 -45.93
C GLU A 3 -18.34 9.54 -44.44
N GLU A 4 -18.85 8.42 -43.97
CA GLU A 4 -19.07 8.18 -42.54
C GLU A 4 -17.72 7.76 -41.94
N LEU A 5 -17.21 8.56 -41.01
CA LEU A 5 -16.06 8.17 -40.19
C LEU A 5 -16.50 7.09 -39.20
N ASN A 6 -16.07 5.85 -39.44
CA ASN A 6 -16.12 4.79 -38.44
C ASN A 6 -14.99 5.00 -37.43
N LEU A 7 -15.32 5.63 -36.30
CA LEU A 7 -14.45 5.67 -35.12
C LEU A 7 -14.63 4.37 -34.32
N ASN A 8 -13.79 3.37 -34.61
CA ASN A 8 -13.63 2.22 -33.72
C ASN A 8 -12.80 2.66 -32.51
N ILE A 9 -13.49 3.06 -31.44
CA ILE A 9 -12.85 3.36 -30.15
C ILE A 9 -12.77 2.05 -29.37
N GLU A 10 -11.57 1.48 -29.26
CA GLU A 10 -11.30 0.41 -28.32
C GLU A 10 -11.43 0.97 -26.90
N ILE A 11 -12.49 0.59 -26.18
CA ILE A 11 -12.66 0.93 -24.77
C ILE A 11 -11.74 0.00 -23.98
N GLN A 12 -10.52 0.46 -23.72
CA GLN A 12 -9.63 -0.20 -22.76
C GLN A 12 -10.21 0.05 -21.35
N ASP A 13 -10.38 -1.00 -20.54
CA ASP A 13 -10.85 -0.88 -19.16
C ASP A 13 -9.73 -0.33 -18.25
N VAL A 14 -9.43 0.96 -18.46
CA VAL A 14 -8.46 1.75 -17.68
C VAL A 14 -8.74 1.65 -16.17
N SER A 15 -9.97 1.31 -15.77
CA SER A 15 -10.36 1.20 -14.37
C SER A 15 -9.66 0.05 -13.63
N LEU A 16 -9.46 -1.11 -14.27
CA LEU A 16 -8.87 -2.28 -13.59
C LEU A 16 -7.36 -2.13 -13.40
N ASP A 17 -6.65 -1.64 -14.42
CA ASP A 17 -5.21 -1.40 -14.32
C ASP A 17 -4.89 -0.35 -13.23
N GLN A 18 -5.68 0.74 -13.18
CA GLN A 18 -5.57 1.73 -12.12
C GLN A 18 -5.87 1.13 -10.73
N MET A 19 -6.83 0.22 -10.62
CA MET A 19 -7.10 -0.48 -9.36
C MET A 19 -5.91 -1.36 -8.96
N PHE A 20 -5.30 -2.07 -9.90
CA PHE A 20 -4.13 -2.90 -9.61
C PHE A 20 -2.93 -2.06 -9.14
N GLU A 21 -2.65 -0.92 -9.79
CA GLU A 21 -1.61 0.00 -9.33
C GLU A 21 -1.85 0.49 -7.90
N GLN A 22 -3.11 0.80 -7.56
CA GLN A 22 -3.47 1.22 -6.20
C GLN A 22 -3.25 0.09 -5.17
N TYR A 23 -3.62 -1.14 -5.50
CA TYR A 23 -3.40 -2.28 -4.61
C TYR A 23 -1.92 -2.65 -4.49
N GLU A 24 -1.17 -2.58 -5.59
CA GLU A 24 0.26 -2.82 -5.60
C GLU A 24 0.97 -1.87 -4.62
N GLN A 25 0.65 -0.57 -4.66
CA GLN A 25 1.22 0.41 -3.74
C GLN A 25 0.89 0.07 -2.27
N LYS A 26 -0.36 -0.31 -1.97
CA LYS A 26 -0.78 -0.72 -0.62
C LYS A 26 -0.05 -1.97 -0.16
N PHE A 27 0.08 -2.98 -1.01
CA PHE A 27 0.75 -4.22 -0.68
C PHE A 27 2.26 -4.03 -0.49
N LYS A 28 2.91 -3.24 -1.34
CA LYS A 28 4.32 -2.86 -1.17
C LYS A 28 4.53 -2.15 0.18
N ALA A 29 3.64 -1.23 0.54
CA ALA A 29 3.70 -0.56 1.83
C ALA A 29 3.55 -1.54 3.00
N LEU A 30 2.80 -2.64 2.85
CA LEU A 30 2.54 -3.61 3.93
C LEU A 30 3.49 -4.83 3.94
N ALA A 31 4.19 -5.12 2.84
CA ALA A 31 4.94 -6.37 2.66
C ALA A 31 6.18 -6.50 3.56
N ASP A 32 6.65 -5.41 4.16
CA ASP A 32 7.76 -5.43 5.09
C ASP A 32 7.42 -6.23 6.37
N LYS A 33 8.38 -7.04 6.84
CA LYS A 33 8.23 -7.92 8.00
C LYS A 33 7.86 -7.14 9.27
N ILE A 34 8.47 -5.98 9.49
CA ILE A 34 8.22 -5.15 10.68
C ILE A 34 6.77 -4.65 10.64
N ARG A 35 6.30 -4.18 9.49
CA ARG A 35 4.91 -3.73 9.33
C ARG A 35 3.88 -4.84 9.49
N LEU A 36 4.17 -6.05 9.01
CA LEU A 36 3.30 -7.21 9.26
C LEU A 36 3.20 -7.54 10.74
N GLN A 37 4.30 -7.44 11.49
CA GLN A 37 4.30 -7.63 12.95
C GLN A 37 3.49 -6.53 13.67
N ILE A 38 3.67 -5.26 13.27
CA ILE A 38 2.89 -4.13 13.79
C ILE A 38 1.40 -4.35 13.52
N MET A 39 1.03 -4.73 12.29
CA MET A 39 -0.36 -5.00 11.91
C MET A 39 -0.97 -6.10 12.78
N ASN A 40 -0.24 -7.20 13.00
CA ASN A 40 -0.69 -8.29 13.88
C ASN A 40 -0.87 -7.85 15.34
N LEU A 41 0.00 -6.97 15.86
CA LEU A 41 -0.15 -6.42 17.21
C LEU A 41 -1.38 -5.52 17.31
N LEU A 42 -1.62 -4.67 16.31
CA LEU A 42 -2.77 -3.77 16.27
C LEU A 42 -4.09 -4.52 16.11
N THR A 43 -4.14 -5.61 15.34
CA THR A 43 -5.37 -6.42 15.21
C THR A 43 -5.73 -7.14 16.51
N GLN A 44 -4.75 -7.48 17.34
CA GLN A 44 -4.98 -8.13 18.63
C GLN A 44 -5.29 -7.15 19.77
N ASN A 45 -4.63 -5.98 19.78
CA ASN A 45 -4.66 -5.05 20.90
C ASN A 45 -5.44 -3.74 20.61
N GLY A 46 -5.87 -3.53 19.37
CA GLY A 46 -6.49 -2.29 18.92
C GLY A 46 -5.48 -1.16 18.73
N SER A 47 -5.86 0.07 19.12
CA SER A 47 -4.97 1.23 19.03
C SER A 47 -3.87 1.17 20.09
N MET A 48 -2.61 1.35 19.67
CA MET A 48 -1.45 1.34 20.57
C MET A 48 -0.56 2.56 20.31
N CYS A 49 0.08 3.09 21.35
CA CYS A 49 1.07 4.15 21.21
C CYS A 49 2.37 3.57 20.62
N VAL A 50 3.06 4.33 19.78
CA VAL A 50 4.36 3.93 19.21
C VAL A 50 5.41 3.65 20.29
N CYS A 51 5.31 4.30 21.45
CA CYS A 51 6.19 4.07 22.59
C CYS A 51 6.02 2.66 23.17
N ASP A 52 4.78 2.16 23.19
CA ASP A 52 4.43 0.84 23.73
C ASP A 52 4.86 -0.27 22.76
N LEU A 53 4.92 0.01 21.45
CA LEU A 53 5.37 -0.94 20.41
C LEU A 53 6.88 -1.22 20.45
N SER A 54 7.69 -0.26 20.87
CA SER A 54 9.15 -0.36 20.89
C SER A 54 9.69 -1.61 21.62
N PRO A 55 9.21 -1.96 22.84
CA PRO A 55 9.62 -3.18 23.52
C PRO A 55 9.16 -4.47 22.83
N PHE A 56 7.96 -4.52 22.25
CA PHE A 56 7.48 -5.73 21.53
C PHE A 56 8.27 -6.02 20.26
N MET A 57 8.75 -4.97 19.60
CA MET A 57 9.51 -5.08 18.36
C MET A 57 11.01 -5.24 18.58
N ASN A 58 11.50 -5.09 19.82
CA ASN A 58 12.92 -5.04 20.18
C ASN A 58 13.73 -4.05 19.31
N MET A 59 13.12 -2.90 19.00
CA MET A 59 13.68 -1.88 18.11
C MET A 59 13.46 -0.48 18.68
N ALA A 60 14.42 0.41 18.47
CA ALA A 60 14.30 1.81 18.85
C ALA A 60 13.14 2.48 18.09
N GLN A 61 12.37 3.32 18.79
CA GLN A 61 11.24 4.07 18.25
C GLN A 61 11.59 4.86 16.95
N SER A 62 12.82 5.40 16.86
CA SER A 62 13.29 6.13 15.67
C SER A 62 13.36 5.27 14.41
N LYS A 63 13.52 3.95 14.53
CA LYS A 63 13.44 2.99 13.41
C LYS A 63 12.01 2.62 13.06
N LEU A 64 11.07 2.71 14.00
CA LEU A 64 9.64 2.45 13.75
C LEU A 64 8.98 3.63 13.02
N SER A 65 9.48 4.85 13.22
CA SER A 65 8.99 6.07 12.56
C SER A 65 9.62 6.31 11.17
N LEU A 66 10.10 5.26 10.49
CA LEU A 66 10.66 5.36 9.15
C LEU A 66 9.56 5.72 8.14
N LYS A 67 9.59 6.99 7.66
CA LYS A 67 8.85 7.44 6.47
C LYS A 67 9.55 6.87 5.24
N ASP A 68 9.01 5.80 4.66
CA ASP A 68 9.56 5.21 3.44
C ASP A 68 9.48 6.19 2.25
N PRO A 69 10.61 6.48 1.57
CA PRO A 69 10.61 6.84 0.17
C PRO A 69 11.02 5.57 -0.60
N VAL A 70 10.03 4.77 -1.00
CA VAL A 70 10.12 3.76 -2.07
C VAL A 70 11.50 3.06 -2.17
N ARG A 71 11.71 1.95 -1.45
CA ARG A 71 12.81 1.05 -1.80
C ARG A 71 12.35 0.06 -2.87
N TYR A 72 12.98 0.19 -4.03
CA TYR A 72 12.94 -0.69 -5.20
C TYR A 72 13.54 -2.06 -4.90
#